data_AF-T1I0R5-F1
#
_entry.id   AF-T1I0R5-F1
#
_cell.length_a   1.000
_cell.length_b   1.000
_cell.length_c   1.000
_cell.angle_alpha   90.00
_cell.angle_beta   90.00
_cell.angle_gamma   90.00
#
_symmetry.space_group_name_H-M   'P 1'
#
loop_
_entity.id
_entity.type
_entity.pdbx_description
1 polymer ?
#
loop_
_entity_poly.entity_id
_entity_poly.type
_entity_poly.pdbx_seq_one_letter_code
_entity_poly.pdbx_strand_id
1 'polypeptide(L)'
;MPFLFSNKFQLPRHPPRKKLNFHSEREPRPKDHPVVVQLDGEAAEFVRGKWIPVSGLARDLYQKCEVLQQNSQQLKKENNLLKLKIDILLDMEFWCPSGNLKTETC
;
A
#
# COMPACT_ATOMS: atom_id res chain seq x y z
N MET A 1 -34.67 39.92 -64.65
CA MET A 1 -34.73 39.95 -63.18
C MET A 1 -33.96 38.76 -62.62
N PRO A 2 -32.68 38.88 -62.21
CA PRO A 2 -32.03 37.84 -61.42
C PRO A 2 -32.07 38.21 -59.94
N PHE A 3 -32.53 37.27 -59.12
CA PHE A 3 -32.66 37.39 -57.68
C PHE A 3 -31.29 37.29 -57.00
N LEU A 4 -30.92 38.36 -56.29
CA LEU A 4 -29.76 38.44 -55.39
C LEU A 4 -30.07 37.74 -54.06
N PHE A 5 -29.96 36.41 -54.01
CA PHE A 5 -29.86 35.70 -52.73
C PHE A 5 -28.40 35.70 -52.27
N SER A 6 -27.92 36.89 -51.88
CA SER A 6 -26.66 37.04 -51.16
C SER A 6 -26.83 36.48 -49.75
N ASN A 7 -26.03 35.47 -49.44
CA ASN A 7 -26.04 34.69 -48.21
C ASN A 7 -25.62 35.55 -47.00
N LYS A 8 -26.59 36.23 -46.39
CA LYS A 8 -26.43 37.11 -45.21
C LYS A 8 -26.32 36.37 -43.86
N PHE A 9 -26.21 35.03 -43.87
CA PHE A 9 -26.13 34.20 -42.66
C PHE A 9 -24.88 33.31 -42.60
N GLN A 10 -23.79 33.68 -43.27
CA GLN A 10 -22.52 32.97 -43.08
C GLN A 10 -21.85 33.48 -41.79
N LEU A 11 -21.73 32.59 -40.80
CA LEU A 11 -20.89 32.84 -39.62
C LEU A 11 -19.45 33.16 -40.07
N PRO A 12 -18.74 34.10 -39.40
CA PRO A 12 -17.36 34.41 -39.72
C PRO A 12 -16.49 33.14 -39.68
N ARG A 13 -15.90 32.76 -40.83
CA ARG A 13 -14.98 31.63 -40.90
C ARG A 13 -13.65 32.03 -40.27
N HIS A 14 -13.54 31.82 -38.97
CA HIS A 14 -12.28 31.97 -38.27
C HIS A 14 -11.27 30.93 -38.80
N PRO A 15 -9.98 31.29 -38.97
CA PRO A 15 -8.97 30.32 -39.33
C PRO A 15 -8.91 29.23 -38.25
N PRO A 16 -8.70 27.95 -38.63
CA PRO A 16 -8.65 26.87 -37.68
C PRO A 16 -7.58 27.15 -36.62
N ARG A 17 -7.98 27.18 -35.34
CA ARG A 17 -7.05 27.35 -34.23
C ARG A 17 -6.03 26.22 -34.25
N LYS A 18 -4.73 26.58 -34.19
CA LYS A 18 -3.64 25.61 -34.06
C LYS A 18 -3.88 24.78 -32.80
N LYS A 19 -4.00 23.47 -32.96
CA LYS A 19 -4.14 22.54 -31.83
C LYS A 19 -2.79 22.49 -31.12
N LEU A 20 -2.78 22.71 -29.82
CA LEU A 20 -1.58 22.51 -29.00
C LEU A 20 -1.43 21.01 -28.77
N ASN A 21 -0.37 20.40 -29.30
CA ASN A 21 -0.08 18.99 -29.06
C ASN A 21 0.52 18.86 -27.65
N PHE A 22 -0.34 18.68 -26.65
CA PHE A 22 0.09 18.40 -25.27
C PHE A 22 0.71 17.00 -25.11
N HIS A 23 0.48 16.10 -26.08
CA HIS A 23 1.17 14.84 -26.18
C HIS A 23 2.42 15.01 -27.03
N SER A 24 3.57 15.21 -26.38
CA SER A 24 4.82 14.72 -26.93
C SER A 24 4.72 13.19 -26.91
N GLU A 25 4.95 12.54 -28.05
CA GLU A 25 5.07 11.07 -28.13
C GLU A 25 6.20 10.64 -27.20
N ARG A 26 5.86 10.38 -25.94
CA ARG A 26 6.78 9.86 -24.95
C ARG A 26 6.93 8.39 -25.29
N GLU A 27 8.09 8.03 -25.81
CA GLU A 27 8.52 6.64 -26.00
C GLU A 27 7.98 5.76 -24.87
N PRO A 28 7.34 4.61 -25.18
CA PRO A 28 6.84 3.70 -24.17
C PRO A 28 8.03 3.20 -23.36
N ARG A 29 8.25 3.82 -22.20
CA ARG A 29 9.32 3.40 -21.31
C ARG A 29 9.08 1.93 -20.94
N PRO A 30 10.11 1.07 -20.98
CA PRO A 30 9.97 -0.39 -20.83
C PRO A 30 9.35 -0.72 -19.48
N LYS A 31 8.25 -1.48 -19.38
CA LYS A 31 7.39 -1.61 -18.18
C LYS A 31 8.07 -1.91 -16.81
N ASP A 32 9.34 -2.26 -16.78
CA ASP A 32 10.08 -2.72 -15.60
C ASP A 32 10.95 -1.67 -14.91
N HIS A 33 10.90 -0.39 -15.31
CA HIS A 33 11.62 0.65 -14.56
C HIS A 33 10.84 1.01 -13.28
N PRO A 34 11.49 0.95 -12.11
CA PRO A 34 10.87 1.37 -10.88
C PRO A 34 10.43 2.83 -10.98
N VAL A 35 9.21 3.11 -10.51
CA VAL A 35 8.65 4.47 -10.53
C VAL A 35 9.33 5.23 -9.40
N VAL A 36 10.31 6.07 -9.77
CA VAL A 36 10.99 6.98 -8.85
C VAL A 36 10.37 8.36 -8.98
N VAL A 37 9.93 8.91 -7.84
CA VAL A 37 9.42 10.27 -7.73
C VAL A 37 10.43 11.09 -6.93
N GLN A 38 10.75 12.28 -7.43
CA GLN A 38 11.57 13.27 -6.70
C GLN A 38 10.67 14.43 -6.31
N LEU A 39 10.60 14.73 -5.01
CA LEU A 39 9.87 15.87 -4.45
C LEU A 39 10.85 16.64 -3.57
N ASP A 40 11.03 17.94 -3.81
CA ASP A 40 11.89 18.83 -3.02
C ASP A 40 13.30 18.28 -2.70
N GLY A 41 13.89 17.53 -3.63
CA GLY A 41 15.23 16.94 -3.48
C GLY A 41 15.28 15.60 -2.74
N GLU A 42 14.14 15.10 -2.23
CA GLU A 42 14.01 13.74 -1.72
C GLU A 42 13.47 12.80 -2.81
N ALA A 43 14.05 11.61 -2.93
CA ALA A 43 13.64 10.60 -3.90
C ALA A 43 12.91 9.45 -3.20
N ALA A 44 11.81 8.98 -3.78
CA ALA A 44 11.07 7.81 -3.31
C ALA A 44 10.76 6.87 -4.49
N GLU A 45 10.91 5.57 -4.24
CA GLU A 45 10.69 4.51 -5.21
C GLU A 45 9.41 3.75 -4.88
N PHE A 46 8.57 3.51 -5.88
CA PHE A 46 7.37 2.69 -5.70
C PHE A 46 7.70 1.20 -5.86
N VAL A 47 7.70 0.47 -4.75
CA VAL A 47 8.02 -0.96 -4.70
C VAL A 47 6.87 -1.71 -4.03
N ARG A 48 6.31 -2.70 -4.73
CA ARG A 48 5.26 -3.62 -4.21
C ARG A 48 4.07 -2.90 -3.58
N GLY A 49 3.60 -1.81 -4.18
CA GLY A 49 2.44 -1.07 -3.69
C GLY A 49 2.74 -0.01 -2.63
N LYS A 50 4.02 0.20 -2.28
CA LYS A 50 4.44 1.16 -1.25
C LYS A 50 5.50 2.11 -1.80
N TRP A 51 5.49 3.34 -1.29
CA TRP A 51 6.56 4.30 -1.54
C TRP A 51 7.69 4.07 -0.53
N ILE A 52 8.88 3.76 -1.02
CA ILE A 52 10.08 3.53 -0.24
C ILE A 52 11.03 4.73 -0.48
N PRO A 53 11.34 5.52 0.56
CA PRO A 53 12.30 6.61 0.43
C PRO A 53 13.70 6.07 0.07
N VAL A 54 14.30 6.62 -0.98
CA VAL A 54 15.61 6.25 -1.53
C VAL A 54 16.75 7.03 -0.86
N SER A 55 16.50 8.29 -0.48
CA SER A 55 17.49 9.17 0.15
C SER A 55 16.84 10.07 1.22
N GLY A 56 17.67 10.61 2.11
CA GLY A 56 17.25 11.57 3.14
C GLY A 56 16.86 10.93 4.48
N LEU A 57 16.45 11.79 5.42
CA LEU A 57 16.01 11.40 6.77
C LEU A 57 14.81 10.42 6.74
N ALA A 58 13.96 10.54 5.71
CA ALA A 58 12.82 9.66 5.50
C ALA A 58 13.25 8.18 5.36
N ARG A 59 14.42 7.89 4.78
CA ARG A 59 14.94 6.52 4.63
C ARG A 59 15.33 5.89 5.95
N ASP A 60 16.03 6.63 6.80
CA ASP A 60 16.44 6.16 8.12
C ASP A 60 15.22 5.89 9.02
N LEU A 61 14.22 6.77 8.94
CA LEU A 61 12.95 6.58 9.65
C LEU A 61 12.19 5.37 9.13
N TYR A 62 12.12 5.19 7.80
CA TYR A 62 11.48 4.02 7.20
C TYR A 62 12.13 2.71 7.66
N GLN A 63 13.45 2.64 7.65
CA GLN A 63 14.18 1.45 8.09
C GLN A 63 13.95 1.16 9.58
N LYS A 64 13.96 2.18 10.44
CA LYS A 64 13.64 2.02 11.87
C LYS A 64 12.21 1.51 12.07
N CYS A 65 11.24 2.07 11.35
CA CYS A 65 9.86 1.62 11.39
C CYS A 65 9.72 0.17 10.93
N GLU A 66 10.43 -0.25 9.89
CA GLU A 66 10.42 -1.63 9.40
C GLU A 66 10.96 -2.61 10.46
N VAL A 67 12.09 -2.29 11.09
CA VAL A 67 12.64 -3.10 12.19
C VAL A 67 11.67 -3.17 13.37
N LEU A 68 11.07 -2.05 13.77
CA LEU A 68 10.07 -2.01 14.84
C LEU A 68 8.85 -2.86 14.51
N GLN A 69 8.41 -2.84 13.26
CA GLN A 69 7.28 -3.67 12.81
C GLN A 69 7.62 -5.16 12.88
N GLN A 70 8.83 -5.55 12.47
CA GLN A 70 9.30 -6.95 12.58
C GLN A 70 9.35 -7.40 14.04
N ASN A 71 9.92 -6.58 14.93
CA ASN A 71 10.00 -6.87 16.36
C ASN A 71 8.61 -7.00 16.99
N SER A 72 7.68 -6.10 16.63
CA SER A 72 6.30 -6.18 17.10
C SER A 72 5.60 -7.46 16.64
N GLN A 73 5.81 -7.89 15.39
CA GLN A 73 5.28 -9.15 14.89
C GLN A 73 5.86 -10.37 15.62
N GLN A 74 7.16 -10.35 15.91
CA GLN A 74 7.82 -11.42 16.66
C GLN A 74 7.25 -11.52 18.07
N LEU A 75 7.19 -10.39 18.79
CA LEU A 75 6.61 -10.34 20.13
C LEU A 75 5.14 -10.77 20.15
N LYS A 76 4.36 -10.43 19.11
CA LYS A 76 2.99 -10.90 18.98
C LYS A 76 2.90 -12.42 18.83
N LYS A 77 3.80 -13.04 18.04
CA LYS A 77 3.86 -14.49 17.90
C LYS A 77 4.22 -15.17 19.22
N GLU A 78 5.22 -14.64 19.92
CA GLU A 78 5.64 -15.15 21.23
C GLU A 78 4.52 -15.02 22.26
N ASN A 79 3.84 -13.87 22.30
CA ASN A 79 2.69 -13.67 23.20
C ASN A 79 1.56 -14.67 22.92
N ASN A 80 1.24 -14.89 21.64
CA ASN A 80 0.23 -15.87 21.25
C ASN A 80 0.63 -17.30 21.65
N LEU A 81 1.91 -17.66 21.50
CA LEU A 81 2.43 -18.96 21.93
C LEU A 81 2.35 -19.12 23.46
N LEU A 82 2.71 -18.07 24.21
CA LEU A 82 2.63 -18.09 25.67
C LEU A 82 1.20 -18.26 26.16
N LYS A 83 0.24 -17.58 25.53
CA LYS A 83 -1.20 -17.76 25.83
C LYS A 83 -1.63 -19.21 25.61
N LEU A 84 -1.31 -19.79 24.45
CA LEU A 84 -1.62 -21.19 24.16
C LEU A 84 -1.00 -22.15 25.19
N LYS A 85 0.24 -21.90 25.62
CA LYS A 85 0.88 -22.72 26.67
C LYS A 85 0.13 -22.62 28.00
N ILE A 86 -0.30 -21.42 28.39
CA ILE A 86 -1.08 -21.22 29.61
C ILE A 86 -2.42 -21.94 29.50
N ASP A 87 -3.14 -21.77 28.39
CA ASP A 87 -4.43 -22.42 28.17
C ASP A 87 -4.31 -23.95 28.27
N ILE A 88 -3.28 -24.54 27.66
CA ILE A 88 -3.01 -25.99 27.76
C ILE A 88 -2.70 -26.41 29.20
N LEU A 89 -1.87 -25.64 29.92
CA LEU A 89 -1.52 -25.96 31.31
C LEU A 89 -2.75 -25.87 32.23
N LEU A 90 -3.59 -24.86 32.04
CA LEU A 90 -4.84 -24.70 32.76
C LEU A 90 -5.82 -25.83 32.42
N ASP A 91 -5.93 -26.21 31.15
CA ASP A 91 -6.73 -27.37 30.74
C ASP A 91 -6.21 -28.65 31.42
N MET A 92 -4.90 -28.86 31.49
CA MET A 92 -4.31 -30.02 32.18
C MET A 92 -4.61 -30.03 33.68
N GLU A 93 -4.57 -28.88 34.36
CA GLU A 93 -4.93 -28.77 35.78
C GLU A 93 -6.43 -28.95 36.03
N PHE A 94 -7.27 -28.36 35.19
CA PHE A 94 -8.72 -28.42 35.31
C PHE A 94 -9.29 -29.78 34.89
N TRP A 95 -8.54 -30.54 34.08
CA TRP A 95 -8.92 -31.87 33.62
C TRP A 95 -8.33 -33.01 34.47
N CYS A 96 -7.64 -32.70 35.56
CA CYS A 96 -7.39 -33.68 36.61
C CYS A 96 -8.68 -33.85 37.42
N PRO A 97 -9.46 -34.95 37.26
CA PRO A 97 -10.55 -35.20 38.19
C PRO A 97 -9.86 -35.46 39.52
N SER A 98 -10.10 -34.60 40.50
CA SER A 98 -9.67 -34.85 41.88
C SER A 98 -10.18 -36.24 42.26
N GLY A 99 -9.28 -37.22 42.16
CA GLY A 99 -9.56 -38.60 42.46
C GLY A 99 -9.91 -38.65 43.94
N ASN A 100 -11.21 -38.76 44.22
CA ASN A 100 -11.70 -39.18 45.50
C ASN A 100 -11.04 -40.52 45.82
N LEU A 101 -9.95 -40.50 46.61
CA LEU A 101 -9.50 -41.63 47.40
C LEU A 101 -10.58 -41.88 48.45
N LYS A 102 -11.69 -42.51 48.03
CA LYS A 102 -12.54 -43.25 48.94
C LYS A 102 -11.71 -44.45 49.37
N THR A 103 -11.20 -44.38 50.60
CA THR A 103 -10.72 -45.52 51.34
C THR A 103 -11.87 -46.52 51.46
N GLU A 104 -11.90 -47.52 50.59
CA GLU A 104 -12.74 -48.70 50.79
C GLU A 104 -12.04 -49.66 51.77
N THR A 105 -12.86 -50.03 52.73
CA THR A 105 -12.68 -50.94 53.85
C THR A 105 -12.24 -52.33 53.37
N CYS A 106 -11.19 -52.86 54.00
CA CYS A 106 -10.98 -54.29 54.26
C CYS A 106 -10.38 -54.40 55.66
#